data_AF-A7RVN0-F1
#
_entry.id   AF-A7RVN0-F1
#
_cell.length_a   1.000
_cell.length_b   1.000
_cell.length_c   1.000
_cell.angle_alpha   90.00
_cell.angle_beta   90.00
_cell.angle_gamma   90.00
#
_symmetry.space_group_name_H-M   'P 1'
#
loop_
_entity.id
_entity.type
_entity.pdbx_description
1 polymer ?
#
loop_
_entity_poly.entity_id
_entity_poly.type
_entity_poly.pdbx_seq_one_letter_code
_entity_poly.pdbx_strand_id
1 'polypeptide(L)'
;MQCASAESCNQDCTRGCQLDCSNENTADCTQECKTGSCSFNCAAQTCESSCAHGSSSGKCDQSCDGEGCNLYCSEGAKTCNQKCQGACVTDCKSRWCGVTCTGSGCDVKCPNNGTESCDQTCQKSAGDCKMRCDAKVCTSKCTDGRCQAISCGGDRCTQECGKNCTSMACTAKSCELSCPGGGCIMSCSSSVEVGHCL
;
A
#
# COMPACT_ATOMS: atom_id res chain seq x y z
N MET A 1 12.99 14.37 -13.53
CA MET A 1 12.52 14.49 -14.92
C MET A 1 11.05 14.83 -14.85
N GLN A 2 10.62 15.79 -15.65
CA GLN A 2 9.21 16.11 -15.87
C GLN A 2 9.01 16.06 -17.38
N CYS A 3 8.04 15.28 -17.86
CA CYS A 3 7.81 15.17 -19.30
C CYS A 3 6.99 16.37 -19.79
N ALA A 4 7.50 17.11 -20.77
CA ALA A 4 6.73 18.18 -21.39
C ALA A 4 5.65 17.59 -22.31
N SER A 5 4.37 17.77 -21.95
CA SER A 5 3.17 17.53 -22.78
C SER A 5 3.28 16.34 -23.74
N ALA A 6 3.50 15.15 -23.21
CA ALA A 6 3.53 13.90 -23.96
C ALA A 6 2.37 13.03 -23.51
N GLU A 7 1.69 12.36 -24.45
CA GLU A 7 0.64 11.38 -24.17
C GLU A 7 1.16 10.28 -23.23
N SER A 8 2.43 9.89 -23.38
CA SER A 8 3.13 8.97 -22.48
C SER A 8 4.43 9.56 -21.93
N CYS A 9 4.70 9.35 -20.65
CA CYS A 9 5.90 9.80 -19.94
C CYS A 9 6.59 8.65 -19.21
N ASN A 10 7.71 8.18 -19.75
CA ASN A 10 8.39 7.00 -19.24
C ASN A 10 9.83 7.30 -18.83
N GLN A 11 10.24 6.77 -17.68
CA GLN A 11 11.61 6.86 -17.18
C GLN A 11 12.11 5.48 -16.72
N ASP A 12 13.10 4.94 -17.41
CA ASP A 12 13.95 3.84 -16.90
C ASP A 12 15.25 4.46 -16.38
N CYS A 13 15.56 4.21 -15.11
CA CYS A 13 16.79 4.67 -14.51
C CYS A 13 17.53 3.55 -13.77
N THR A 14 18.86 3.53 -13.93
CA THR A 14 19.70 2.55 -13.25
C THR A 14 19.91 2.89 -11.78
N ARG A 15 20.09 4.17 -11.42
CA ARG A 15 20.36 4.57 -10.03
C ARG A 15 19.76 5.93 -9.70
N GLY A 16 18.74 5.91 -8.85
CA GLY A 16 18.09 7.06 -8.23
C GLY A 16 17.47 8.01 -9.24
N CYS A 17 16.16 8.12 -9.26
CA CYS A 17 15.49 9.03 -10.16
C CYS A 17 14.19 9.60 -9.60
N GLN A 18 13.81 10.73 -10.19
CA GLN A 18 12.58 11.42 -9.90
C GLN A 18 11.80 11.55 -11.21
N LEU A 19 10.57 11.03 -11.24
CA LEU A 19 9.62 11.20 -12.34
C LEU A 19 8.40 11.95 -11.83
N ASP A 20 8.04 13.02 -12.54
CA ASP A 20 6.82 13.77 -12.29
C ASP A 20 6.00 13.87 -13.58
N CYS A 21 4.79 13.31 -13.53
CA CYS A 21 3.82 13.24 -14.62
C CYS A 21 2.52 13.99 -14.29
N SER A 22 2.59 15.04 -13.47
CA SER A 22 1.41 15.78 -13.01
C SER A 22 0.85 16.78 -14.06
N ASN A 23 1.22 16.63 -15.33
CA ASN A 23 0.87 17.56 -16.40
C ASN A 23 -0.43 17.10 -17.09
N GLU A 24 -1.35 18.02 -17.36
CA GLU A 24 -2.74 17.75 -17.83
C GLU A 24 -2.85 16.87 -19.10
N ASN A 25 -1.81 16.80 -19.93
CA ASN A 25 -1.83 16.05 -21.19
C ASN A 25 -1.21 14.64 -21.11
N THR A 26 -0.78 14.21 -19.93
CA THR A 26 -0.13 12.90 -19.76
C THR A 26 -1.21 11.85 -19.50
N ALA A 27 -1.40 10.91 -20.42
CA ALA A 27 -2.33 9.79 -20.26
C ALA A 27 -1.68 8.63 -19.53
N ASP A 28 -0.43 8.31 -19.89
CA ASP A 28 0.33 7.20 -19.31
C ASP A 28 1.65 7.67 -18.70
N CYS A 29 1.98 7.16 -17.52
CA CYS A 29 3.23 7.49 -16.84
C CYS A 29 3.84 6.25 -16.21
N THR A 30 5.07 5.91 -16.61
CA THR A 30 5.78 4.72 -16.11
C THR A 30 7.16 5.09 -15.57
N GLN A 31 7.46 4.66 -14.34
CA GLN A 31 8.83 4.69 -13.81
C GLN A 31 9.34 3.28 -13.50
N GLU A 32 10.51 2.96 -14.04
CA GLU A 32 11.34 1.86 -13.58
C GLU A 32 12.61 2.40 -12.93
N CYS A 33 12.79 2.11 -11.64
CA CYS A 33 13.97 2.50 -10.89
C CYS A 33 14.68 1.27 -10.33
N LYS A 34 15.91 1.00 -10.79
CA LYS A 34 16.61 -0.28 -10.51
C LYS A 34 17.42 -0.30 -9.21
N THR A 35 17.84 0.86 -8.71
CA THR A 35 18.50 1.03 -7.40
C THR A 35 18.57 2.51 -7.02
N GLY A 36 19.07 2.84 -5.82
CA GLY A 36 19.15 4.21 -5.31
C GLY A 36 17.78 4.79 -4.94
N SER A 37 17.70 6.02 -4.42
CA SER A 37 16.41 6.57 -3.99
C SER A 37 15.55 7.05 -5.16
N CYS A 38 14.29 6.62 -5.20
CA CYS A 38 13.36 6.84 -6.31
C CYS A 38 12.14 7.64 -5.83
N SER A 39 11.68 8.56 -6.66
CA SER A 39 10.46 9.33 -6.44
C SER A 39 9.60 9.32 -7.70
N PHE A 40 8.32 9.00 -7.53
CA PHE A 40 7.32 8.95 -8.59
C PHE A 40 6.11 9.78 -8.18
N ASN A 41 5.76 10.78 -8.97
CA ASN A 41 4.53 11.54 -8.83
C ASN A 41 3.74 11.44 -10.13
N CYS A 42 2.50 11.00 -10.04
CA CYS A 42 1.66 10.79 -11.21
C CYS A 42 0.21 11.22 -10.98
N ALA A 43 -0.32 12.03 -11.90
CA ALA A 43 -1.73 12.39 -11.97
C ALA A 43 -2.37 11.98 -13.32
N ALA A 44 -1.68 11.13 -14.08
CA ALA A 44 -2.13 10.62 -15.37
C ALA A 44 -3.28 9.60 -15.20
N GLN A 45 -3.91 9.18 -16.29
CA GLN A 45 -4.96 8.15 -16.25
C GLN A 45 -4.38 6.81 -15.79
N THR A 46 -3.22 6.44 -16.35
CA THR A 46 -2.47 5.24 -15.99
C THR A 46 -1.13 5.62 -15.38
N CYS A 47 -0.87 5.11 -14.18
CA CYS A 47 0.35 5.37 -13.43
C CYS A 47 0.97 4.05 -12.98
N GLU A 48 2.16 3.73 -13.49
CA GLU A 48 2.90 2.54 -13.11
C GLU A 48 4.28 2.91 -12.54
N SER A 49 4.60 2.41 -11.36
CA SER A 49 5.92 2.61 -10.77
C SER A 49 6.46 1.32 -10.20
N SER A 50 7.63 0.93 -10.69
CA SER A 50 8.41 -0.18 -10.18
C SER A 50 9.70 0.34 -9.57
N CYS A 51 9.82 0.17 -8.27
CA CYS A 51 11.00 0.52 -7.51
C CYS A 51 11.70 -0.78 -7.09
N ALA A 52 12.68 -1.19 -7.89
CA ALA A 52 13.48 -2.38 -7.65
C ALA A 52 14.78 -2.03 -6.90
N HIS A 53 15.16 -2.84 -5.91
CA HIS A 53 16.40 -2.61 -5.14
C HIS A 53 17.20 -3.89 -4.92
N GLY A 54 18.39 -3.95 -5.53
CA GLY A 54 19.42 -4.93 -5.14
C GLY A 54 20.20 -4.55 -3.87
N SER A 55 19.89 -3.43 -3.21
CA SER A 55 20.70 -2.86 -2.12
C SER A 55 19.84 -2.27 -0.98
N SER A 56 20.16 -2.64 0.26
CA SER A 56 19.46 -2.36 1.52
C SER A 56 19.39 -0.89 1.98
N SER A 57 19.65 0.09 1.11
CA SER A 57 19.76 1.51 1.47
C SER A 57 18.80 2.44 0.72
N GLY A 58 18.03 1.93 -0.24
CA GLY A 58 17.18 2.77 -1.08
C GLY A 58 15.83 3.12 -0.46
N LYS A 59 15.31 4.29 -0.84
CA LYS A 59 13.97 4.78 -0.49
C LYS A 59 13.12 4.89 -1.76
N CYS A 60 11.90 4.40 -1.71
CA CYS A 60 10.89 4.60 -2.74
C CYS A 60 9.79 5.50 -2.18
N ASP A 61 9.49 6.61 -2.86
CA ASP A 61 8.30 7.41 -2.60
C ASP A 61 7.46 7.44 -3.87
N GLN A 62 6.27 6.84 -3.82
CA GLN A 62 5.36 6.72 -4.96
C GLN A 62 4.03 7.39 -4.60
N SER A 63 3.68 8.45 -5.31
CA SER A 63 2.42 9.18 -5.17
C SER A 63 1.63 9.09 -6.47
N CYS A 64 0.40 8.61 -6.38
CA CYS A 64 -0.50 8.49 -7.51
C CYS A 64 -1.86 9.12 -7.19
N ASP A 65 -2.13 10.23 -7.87
CA ASP A 65 -3.40 10.95 -7.80
C ASP A 65 -4.31 10.62 -8.99
N GLY A 66 -3.81 9.80 -9.93
CA GLY A 66 -4.53 9.30 -11.11
C GLY A 66 -5.61 8.25 -10.80
N GLU A 67 -6.28 7.77 -11.85
CA GLU A 67 -7.39 6.81 -11.73
C GLU A 67 -6.92 5.35 -11.64
N GLY A 68 -5.91 4.97 -12.41
CA GLY A 68 -5.35 3.61 -12.49
C GLY A 68 -3.91 3.57 -11.98
N CYS A 69 -3.74 3.32 -10.68
CA CYS A 69 -2.43 3.32 -10.03
C CYS A 69 -1.91 1.90 -9.76
N ASN A 70 -0.76 1.55 -10.31
CA ASN A 70 -0.05 0.30 -10.02
C ASN A 70 1.33 0.61 -9.43
N LEU A 71 1.45 0.48 -8.10
CA LEU A 71 2.66 0.87 -7.36
C LEU A 71 3.35 -0.35 -6.76
N TYR A 72 4.58 -0.60 -7.18
CA TYR A 72 5.37 -1.75 -6.78
C TYR A 72 6.69 -1.34 -6.15
N CYS A 73 6.98 -1.91 -4.99
CA CYS A 73 8.27 -1.82 -4.32
C CYS A 73 8.81 -3.23 -4.11
N SER A 74 9.96 -3.54 -4.72
CA SER A 74 10.59 -4.86 -4.58
C SER A 74 11.26 -5.02 -3.22
N GLU A 75 11.68 -6.26 -2.97
CA GLU A 75 12.63 -6.57 -1.91
C GLU A 75 13.90 -5.71 -2.02
N GLY A 76 14.57 -5.50 -0.90
CA GLY A 76 15.85 -4.79 -0.82
C GLY A 76 15.73 -3.28 -0.60
N ALA A 77 14.59 -2.64 -0.85
CA ALA A 77 14.42 -1.25 -0.42
C ALA A 77 14.34 -1.18 1.10
N LYS A 78 14.97 -0.15 1.70
CA LYS A 78 14.87 0.06 3.15
C LYS A 78 13.46 0.53 3.51
N THR A 79 12.96 1.54 2.81
CA THR A 79 11.67 2.16 3.08
C THR A 79 10.92 2.37 1.78
N CYS A 80 9.64 2.04 1.74
CA CYS A 80 8.77 2.38 0.64
C CYS A 80 7.48 3.02 1.16
N ASN A 81 7.18 4.20 0.64
CA ASN A 81 5.96 4.95 0.93
C ASN A 81 5.12 5.02 -0.34
N GLN A 82 3.88 4.56 -0.26
CA GLN A 82 2.95 4.53 -1.38
C GLN A 82 1.68 5.29 -1.00
N LYS A 83 1.33 6.29 -1.80
CA LYS A 83 0.14 7.10 -1.60
C LYS A 83 -0.73 7.05 -2.85
N CYS A 84 -2.01 6.78 -2.67
CA CYS A 84 -2.98 6.71 -3.76
C CYS A 84 -4.26 7.49 -3.43
N GLN A 85 -4.80 8.23 -4.41
CA GLN A 85 -6.11 8.88 -4.32
C GLN A 85 -7.19 8.25 -5.19
N GLY A 86 -6.83 7.57 -6.28
CA GLY A 86 -7.76 6.81 -7.13
C GLY A 86 -7.81 5.32 -6.81
N ALA A 87 -8.33 4.53 -7.76
CA ALA A 87 -8.25 3.07 -7.67
C ALA A 87 -6.79 2.64 -7.80
N CYS A 88 -6.35 1.77 -6.89
CA CYS A 88 -4.94 1.44 -6.82
C CYS A 88 -4.68 0.01 -6.44
N VAL A 89 -3.59 -0.52 -6.98
CA VAL A 89 -2.95 -1.73 -6.52
C VAL A 89 -1.59 -1.34 -5.98
N THR A 90 -1.32 -1.70 -4.73
CA THR A 90 -0.01 -1.51 -4.12
C THR A 90 0.56 -2.85 -3.68
N ASP A 91 1.82 -3.11 -3.99
CA ASP A 91 2.56 -4.27 -3.50
C ASP A 91 3.90 -3.81 -2.93
N CYS A 92 4.00 -3.80 -1.60
CA CYS A 92 5.19 -3.35 -0.90
C CYS A 92 5.94 -4.52 -0.26
N LYS A 93 7.15 -4.79 -0.79
CA LYS A 93 8.08 -5.84 -0.34
C LYS A 93 9.34 -5.28 0.33
N SER A 94 9.34 -3.98 0.63
CA SER A 94 10.43 -3.31 1.33
C SER A 94 10.51 -3.75 2.78
N ARG A 95 11.62 -3.43 3.47
CA ARG A 95 11.77 -3.73 4.90
C ARG A 95 10.74 -2.97 5.75
N TRP A 96 10.48 -1.71 5.41
CA TRP A 96 9.49 -0.85 6.03
C TRP A 96 8.54 -0.31 4.96
N CYS A 97 7.25 -0.59 5.12
CA CYS A 97 6.21 -0.21 4.18
C CYS A 97 5.21 0.74 4.84
N GLY A 98 4.95 1.88 4.18
CA GLY A 98 3.88 2.80 4.53
C GLY A 98 2.95 2.98 3.34
N VAL A 99 1.72 2.51 3.44
CA VAL A 99 0.72 2.65 2.38
C VAL A 99 -0.47 3.45 2.86
N THR A 100 -0.81 4.51 2.12
CA THR A 100 -2.01 5.32 2.38
C THR A 100 -2.87 5.38 1.13
N CYS A 101 -4.10 4.88 1.22
CA CYS A 101 -5.11 5.04 0.19
C CYS A 101 -6.23 5.94 0.69
N THR A 102 -6.49 7.03 -0.02
CA THR A 102 -7.59 7.95 0.27
C THR A 102 -8.74 7.85 -0.73
N GLY A 103 -8.62 7.00 -1.74
CA GLY A 103 -9.62 6.75 -2.79
C GLY A 103 -10.57 5.59 -2.52
N SER A 104 -11.36 5.26 -3.54
CA SER A 104 -12.11 4.00 -3.67
C SER A 104 -11.36 2.99 -4.55
N GLY A 105 -11.60 1.70 -4.35
CA GLY A 105 -11.02 0.65 -5.20
C GLY A 105 -9.55 0.34 -4.88
N CYS A 106 -9.14 0.45 -3.61
CA CYS A 106 -7.78 0.17 -3.19
C CYS A 106 -7.58 -1.33 -2.91
N ASP A 107 -6.54 -1.93 -3.49
CA ASP A 107 -6.05 -3.26 -3.17
C ASP A 107 -4.60 -3.15 -2.66
N VAL A 108 -4.47 -3.08 -1.33
CA VAL A 108 -3.22 -2.79 -0.64
C VAL A 108 -2.60 -4.07 -0.09
N LYS A 109 -1.39 -4.41 -0.57
CA LYS A 109 -0.68 -5.64 -0.20
C LYS A 109 0.70 -5.37 0.38
N CYS A 110 0.99 -6.08 1.48
CA CYS A 110 2.31 -6.18 2.09
C CYS A 110 2.63 -7.66 2.35
N PRO A 111 3.13 -8.41 1.35
CA PRO A 111 3.40 -9.84 1.51
C PRO A 111 4.62 -10.12 2.40
N ASN A 112 4.72 -11.34 2.94
CA ASN A 112 5.87 -11.77 3.75
C ASN A 112 7.11 -12.07 2.89
N ASN A 113 7.89 -11.05 2.56
CA ASN A 113 9.14 -11.18 1.80
C ASN A 113 10.32 -10.47 2.50
N GLY A 114 10.46 -10.69 3.81
CA GLY A 114 11.45 -9.97 4.62
C GLY A 114 11.01 -8.56 5.05
N THR A 115 9.75 -8.18 4.80
CA THR A 115 9.12 -6.98 5.35
C THR A 115 8.98 -7.11 6.87
N GLU A 116 9.66 -6.22 7.59
CA GLU A 116 9.65 -6.20 9.06
C GLU A 116 8.40 -5.51 9.60
N SER A 117 7.99 -4.42 8.96
CA SER A 117 6.78 -3.71 9.33
C SER A 117 6.06 -3.16 8.12
N CYS A 118 4.75 -3.27 8.13
CA CYS A 118 3.89 -2.60 7.17
C CYS A 118 2.72 -1.90 7.86
N ASP A 119 2.61 -0.60 7.59
CA ASP A 119 1.49 0.23 8.01
C ASP A 119 0.61 0.53 6.79
N GLN A 120 -0.66 0.14 6.85
CA GLN A 120 -1.65 0.30 5.79
C GLN A 120 -2.79 1.16 6.32
N THR A 121 -3.12 2.23 5.61
CA THR A 121 -4.25 3.10 5.96
C THR A 121 -5.17 3.28 4.77
N CYS A 122 -6.44 2.94 4.93
CA CYS A 122 -7.52 3.31 4.03
C CYS A 122 -8.41 4.34 4.73
N GLN A 123 -8.52 5.53 4.12
CA GLN A 123 -9.30 6.63 4.72
C GLN A 123 -10.74 6.66 4.20
N LYS A 124 -10.97 6.85 2.89
CA LYS A 124 -12.32 7.08 2.32
C LYS A 124 -12.80 5.93 1.43
N SER A 125 -12.67 4.71 1.91
CA SER A 125 -13.11 3.54 1.15
C SER A 125 -14.64 3.45 1.14
N ALA A 126 -15.26 3.77 0.00
CA ALA A 126 -16.71 3.66 -0.21
C ALA A 126 -17.23 2.21 -0.28
N GLY A 127 -16.63 1.26 0.44
CA GLY A 127 -16.90 -0.18 0.30
C GLY A 127 -15.73 -0.97 -0.28
N ASP A 128 -14.80 -0.30 -0.98
CA ASP A 128 -13.94 -0.96 -1.96
C ASP A 128 -12.44 -0.96 -1.59
N CYS A 129 -12.10 -0.88 -0.30
CA CYS A 129 -10.72 -1.09 0.14
C CYS A 129 -10.51 -2.51 0.66
N LYS A 130 -9.50 -3.17 0.11
CA LYS A 130 -8.94 -4.44 0.56
C LYS A 130 -7.53 -4.21 1.08
N MET A 131 -7.28 -4.63 2.32
CA MET A 131 -5.97 -4.59 2.95
C MET A 131 -5.52 -6.01 3.26
N ARG A 132 -4.32 -6.36 2.80
CA ARG A 132 -3.67 -7.63 3.11
C ARG A 132 -2.25 -7.38 3.60
N CYS A 133 -1.96 -7.85 4.80
CA CYS A 133 -0.64 -7.73 5.40
C CYS A 133 -0.16 -9.08 5.93
N ASP A 134 0.96 -9.55 5.38
CA ASP A 134 1.66 -10.76 5.80
C ASP A 134 3.08 -10.42 6.31
N ALA A 135 3.43 -9.13 6.46
CA ALA A 135 4.68 -8.69 7.08
C ALA A 135 4.81 -9.17 8.54
N LYS A 136 6.02 -9.16 9.12
CA LYS A 136 6.20 -9.59 10.52
C LYS A 136 5.31 -8.80 11.49
N VAL A 137 5.32 -7.48 11.36
CA VAL A 137 4.44 -6.56 12.10
C VAL A 137 3.54 -5.85 11.11
N CYS A 138 2.24 -5.86 11.39
CA CYS A 138 1.22 -5.29 10.53
C CYS A 138 0.32 -4.36 11.32
N THR A 139 0.16 -3.13 10.84
CA THR A 139 -0.86 -2.19 11.31
C THR A 139 -1.78 -1.87 10.15
N SER A 140 -3.06 -2.24 10.22
CA SER A 140 -4.05 -1.94 9.18
C SER A 140 -5.15 -1.06 9.76
N LYS A 141 -5.37 0.12 9.19
CA LYS A 141 -6.38 1.08 9.65
C LYS A 141 -7.36 1.43 8.55
N CYS A 142 -8.65 1.20 8.81
CA CYS A 142 -9.76 1.63 7.96
C CYS A 142 -10.56 2.72 8.70
N THR A 143 -10.23 4.00 8.49
CA THR A 143 -10.68 5.06 9.40
C THR A 143 -12.16 5.40 9.25
N ASP A 144 -12.68 5.55 8.04
CA ASP A 144 -14.10 5.91 7.83
C ASP A 144 -15.04 4.68 7.87
N GLY A 145 -14.44 3.49 7.92
CA GLY A 145 -15.13 2.21 7.91
C GLY A 145 -15.44 1.68 6.51
N ARG A 146 -16.32 0.67 6.43
CA ARG A 146 -16.78 0.03 5.19
C ARG A 146 -15.66 -0.58 4.32
N CYS A 147 -14.49 -0.88 4.87
CA CYS A 147 -13.53 -1.69 4.13
C CYS A 147 -14.12 -3.08 3.85
N GLN A 148 -13.84 -3.60 2.65
CA GLN A 148 -14.35 -4.89 2.22
C GLN A 148 -13.66 -6.03 2.96
N ALA A 149 -12.34 -5.95 3.07
CA ALA A 149 -11.54 -6.97 3.72
C ALA A 149 -10.29 -6.36 4.33
N ILE A 150 -10.06 -6.66 5.60
CA ILE A 150 -8.80 -6.42 6.29
C ILE A 150 -8.29 -7.78 6.73
N SER A 151 -7.16 -8.22 6.16
CA SER A 151 -6.61 -9.55 6.41
C SER A 151 -5.16 -9.46 6.86
N CYS A 152 -4.83 -10.23 7.90
CA CYS A 152 -3.48 -10.25 8.44
C CYS A 152 -2.99 -11.68 8.72
N GLY A 153 -1.84 -12.02 8.14
CA GLY A 153 -1.14 -13.30 8.30
C GLY A 153 0.29 -13.18 8.82
N GLY A 154 0.66 -12.00 9.33
CA GLY A 154 1.95 -11.73 9.95
C GLY A 154 2.20 -12.43 11.30
N ASP A 155 3.24 -12.01 12.01
CA ASP A 155 3.48 -12.50 13.39
C ASP A 155 2.65 -11.71 14.41
N ARG A 156 2.55 -10.39 14.21
CA ARG A 156 1.83 -9.45 15.07
C ARG A 156 0.97 -8.52 14.23
N CYS A 157 -0.33 -8.54 14.49
CA CYS A 157 -1.31 -7.78 13.74
C CYS A 157 -2.13 -6.88 14.65
N THR A 158 -2.21 -5.60 14.29
CA THR A 158 -3.17 -4.65 14.84
C THR A 158 -4.06 -4.16 13.69
N GLN A 159 -5.36 -4.44 13.77
CA GLN A 159 -6.34 -4.07 12.75
C GLN A 159 -7.44 -3.22 13.38
N GLU A 160 -7.66 -2.03 12.82
CA GLU A 160 -8.67 -1.09 13.27
C GLU A 160 -9.63 -0.79 12.11
N CYS A 161 -10.94 -0.91 12.36
CA CYS A 161 -11.96 -0.44 11.45
C CYS A 161 -12.94 0.48 12.17
N GLY A 162 -13.13 1.69 11.66
CA GLY A 162 -14.04 2.67 12.28
C GLY A 162 -15.46 2.13 12.47
N LYS A 163 -16.05 1.48 11.45
CA LYS A 163 -17.39 0.85 11.48
C LYS A 163 -17.69 0.04 10.22
N ASN A 164 -18.65 -0.88 10.30
CA ASN A 164 -19.26 -1.55 9.14
C ASN A 164 -18.28 -2.23 8.17
N CYS A 165 -17.12 -2.71 8.64
CA CYS A 165 -16.21 -3.48 7.79
C CYS A 165 -16.78 -4.87 7.52
N THR A 166 -16.76 -5.29 6.26
CA THR A 166 -17.36 -6.56 5.85
C THR A 166 -16.57 -7.75 6.40
N SER A 167 -15.25 -7.63 6.54
CA SER A 167 -14.42 -8.68 7.14
C SER A 167 -13.13 -8.11 7.72
N MET A 168 -12.82 -8.52 8.94
CA MET A 168 -11.54 -8.36 9.62
C MET A 168 -11.06 -9.74 10.05
N ALA A 169 -10.01 -10.25 9.40
CA ALA A 169 -9.50 -11.59 9.61
C ALA A 169 -8.04 -11.54 10.06
N CYS A 170 -7.75 -12.23 11.16
CA CYS A 170 -6.39 -12.35 11.68
C CYS A 170 -6.02 -13.82 11.92
N THR A 171 -4.89 -14.21 11.32
CA THR A 171 -4.32 -15.56 11.40
C THR A 171 -2.95 -15.59 12.07
N ALA A 172 -2.51 -14.44 12.58
CA ALA A 172 -1.23 -14.27 13.29
C ALA A 172 -1.24 -14.89 14.69
N LYS A 173 -0.06 -15.02 15.29
CA LYS A 173 0.06 -15.45 16.69
C LYS A 173 -0.46 -14.39 17.67
N SER A 174 -0.22 -13.12 17.35
CA SER A 174 -0.68 -11.97 18.12
C SER A 174 -1.67 -11.15 17.30
N CYS A 175 -2.92 -11.05 17.75
CA CYS A 175 -3.98 -10.33 17.04
C CYS A 175 -4.67 -9.31 17.95
N GLU A 176 -4.74 -8.06 17.49
CA GLU A 176 -5.54 -7.00 18.11
C GLU A 176 -6.52 -6.46 17.07
N LEU A 177 -7.81 -6.72 17.25
CA LEU A 177 -8.88 -6.25 16.38
C LEU A 177 -9.73 -5.22 17.11
N SER A 178 -10.04 -4.11 16.44
CA SER A 178 -10.87 -3.05 17.00
C SER A 178 -11.91 -2.55 16.00
N CYS A 179 -13.17 -2.49 16.44
CA CYS A 179 -14.28 -1.92 15.68
C CYS A 179 -15.16 -1.00 16.55
N PRO A 180 -14.69 0.22 16.89
CA PRO A 180 -15.36 1.08 17.88
C PRO A 180 -16.78 1.52 17.46
N GLY A 181 -17.04 1.71 16.17
CA GLY A 181 -18.35 2.10 15.66
C GLY A 181 -19.31 0.93 15.38
N GLY A 182 -18.89 -0.32 15.63
CA GLY A 182 -19.69 -1.52 15.45
C GLY A 182 -19.95 -1.91 13.97
N GLY A 183 -20.64 -3.04 13.79
CA GLY A 183 -21.00 -3.55 12.47
C GLY A 183 -19.86 -4.23 11.69
N CYS A 184 -18.75 -4.54 12.34
CA CYS A 184 -17.65 -5.28 11.72
C CYS A 184 -17.77 -6.79 11.96
N ILE A 185 -17.41 -7.59 10.97
CA ILE A 185 -17.24 -9.04 11.14
C ILE A 185 -15.77 -9.30 11.48
N MET A 186 -15.49 -9.64 12.73
CA MET A 186 -14.14 -9.95 13.21
C MET A 186 -13.94 -11.45 13.38
N SER A 187 -12.80 -11.95 12.91
CA SER A 187 -12.47 -13.37 12.95
C SER A 187 -10.99 -13.57 13.28
N CYS A 188 -10.73 -14.47 14.21
CA CYS A 188 -9.40 -14.84 14.67
C CYS A 188 -9.22 -16.35 14.53
N SER A 189 -8.08 -16.77 13.97
CA SER A 189 -7.78 -18.20 13.81
C SER A 189 -7.52 -18.88 15.16
N SER A 190 -7.64 -20.21 15.21
CA SER A 190 -7.28 -21.00 16.40
C SER A 190 -5.79 -20.93 16.76
N SER A 191 -4.95 -20.42 15.87
CA SER A 191 -3.50 -20.25 16.06
C SER A 191 -3.13 -18.97 16.82
N VAL A 192 -4.11 -18.14 17.17
CA VAL A 192 -3.88 -16.92 17.97
C VAL A 192 -3.53 -17.33 19.39
N GLU A 193 -2.29 -17.03 19.80
CA GLU A 193 -1.77 -17.31 21.14
C GLU A 193 -2.09 -16.17 22.11
N VAL A 194 -2.13 -14.93 21.61
CA VAL A 194 -2.42 -13.71 22.38
C VAL A 194 -3.30 -12.79 21.55
N GLY A 195 -4.46 -12.38 22.07
CA GLY A 195 -5.25 -11.38 21.35
C GLY A 195 -6.50 -10.86 22.03
N HIS A 196 -6.95 -9.69 21.55
CA HIS A 196 -8.29 -9.14 21.76
C HIS A 196 -9.01 -9.13 20.42
N CYS A 197 -9.97 -10.03 20.28
CA CYS A 197 -10.88 -10.12 19.16
C CYS A 197 -12.29 -9.92 19.74
N LEU A 198 -12.66 -8.66 20.05
CA LEU A 198 -13.95 -8.30 20.66
C LEU A 198 -14.87 -7.66 19.63
#